data_AF-T1A083-F1
#
_entry.id   AF-T1A083-F1
#
_cell.length_a   1.000
_cell.length_b   1.000
_cell.length_c   1.000
_cell.angle_alpha   90.00
_cell.angle_beta   90.00
_cell.angle_gamma   90.00
#
_symmetry.space_group_name_H-M   'P 1'
#
loop_
_entity.id
_entity.type
_entity.pdbx_description
1 polymer ?
#
loop_
_entity_poly.entity_id
_entity_poly.type
_entity_poly.pdbx_seq_one_letter_code
_entity_poly.pdbx_strand_id
1 'polypeptide(L)'
;MDGATLRAGSVAGLRHVRNPVQLARAVMEHSPHVMLAGAGAEDFAREVGVALVEPAYFDTPARYQQWRDYLCTAQVHETASSTNHFGTVGAVALDACGQLAAAT
;
A
#
# COMPACT_ATOMS: atom_id res chain seq x y z
N MET A 1 4.27 -9.54 6.76
CA MET A 1 4.90 -10.86 6.84
C MET A 1 5.06 -11.24 8.30
N ASP A 2 4.74 -12.48 8.63
CA ASP A 2 5.01 -13.10 9.93
C ASP A 2 6.27 -13.98 9.81
N GLY A 3 7.31 -13.65 10.57
CA GLY A 3 8.59 -14.35 10.56
C GLY A 3 8.55 -15.72 11.24
N ALA A 4 7.56 -16.00 12.09
CA ALA A 4 7.43 -17.30 12.74
C ALA A 4 6.83 -18.36 11.79
N THR A 5 5.87 -17.95 10.96
CA THR A 5 5.17 -18.88 10.05
C THR A 5 5.60 -18.75 8.59
N LEU A 6 6.41 -17.74 8.26
CA LEU A 6 6.76 -17.32 6.91
C LEU A 6 5.55 -16.93 6.04
N ARG A 7 4.35 -16.81 6.63
CA ARG A 7 3.16 -16.34 5.93
C ARG A 7 3.33 -14.86 5.60
N ALA A 8 2.85 -14.50 4.42
CA ALA A 8 2.83 -13.13 3.95
C ALA A 8 1.54 -12.85 3.20
N GLY A 9 1.18 -11.57 3.16
CA GLY A 9 0.09 -11.05 2.37
C GLY A 9 0.48 -9.69 1.84
N SER A 10 0.10 -9.40 0.60
CA SER A 10 0.39 -8.14 -0.08
C SER A 10 -0.72 -7.78 -1.06
N VAL A 11 -0.82 -6.50 -1.32
CA VAL A 11 -1.81 -5.91 -2.22
C VAL A 11 -1.20 -4.79 -3.03
N ALA A 12 -1.64 -4.63 -4.27
CA ALA A 12 -1.14 -3.60 -5.17
C ALA A 12 -2.25 -3.02 -6.04
N GLY A 13 -2.06 -1.78 -6.51
CA GLY A 13 -2.98 -1.14 -7.46
C GLY A 13 -4.37 -0.87 -6.89
N LEU A 14 -4.48 -0.62 -5.59
CA LEU A 14 -5.73 -0.28 -4.91
C LEU A 14 -6.09 1.19 -5.13
N ARG A 15 -7.39 1.49 -5.11
CA ARG A 15 -7.93 2.85 -5.21
C ARG A 15 -8.88 3.19 -4.08
N HIS A 16 -9.63 2.21 -3.57
CA HIS A 16 -10.70 2.46 -2.61
C HIS A 16 -10.40 1.94 -1.20
N VAL A 17 -9.38 1.12 -1.00
CA VAL A 17 -9.10 0.49 0.30
C VAL A 17 -8.43 1.48 1.24
N ARG A 18 -9.11 1.89 2.31
CA ARG A 18 -8.62 2.93 3.23
C ARG A 18 -7.25 2.63 3.84
N ASN A 19 -7.05 1.38 4.28
CA ASN A 19 -5.82 0.93 4.91
C ASN A 19 -5.28 -0.31 4.17
N PRO A 20 -4.39 -0.16 3.18
CA PRO A 20 -3.85 -1.28 2.42
C PRO A 20 -3.22 -2.39 3.28
N VAL A 21 -2.57 -2.03 4.40
CA VAL A 21 -1.98 -3.00 5.33
C VAL A 21 -3.02 -3.93 5.99
N GLN A 22 -4.25 -3.47 6.21
CA GLN A 22 -5.33 -4.31 6.75
C GLN A 22 -5.77 -5.35 5.72
N LEU A 23 -5.87 -4.96 4.45
CA LEU A 23 -6.19 -5.90 3.38
C LEU A 23 -5.03 -6.87 3.12
N ALA A 24 -3.78 -6.41 3.15
CA ALA A 24 -2.61 -7.29 3.08
C ALA A 24 -2.63 -8.36 4.20
N ARG A 25 -3.01 -7.97 5.42
CA ARG A 25 -3.22 -8.90 6.53
C ARG A 25 -4.35 -9.90 6.24
N ALA A 26 -5.48 -9.43 5.71
CA ALA A 26 -6.60 -10.29 5.34
C ALA A 26 -6.22 -11.29 4.22
N VAL A 27 -5.42 -10.89 3.23
CA VAL A 27 -4.87 -11.80 2.21
C VAL A 27 -4.07 -12.92 2.87
N MET A 28 -3.19 -12.55 3.82
CA MET A 28 -2.38 -13.51 4.57
C MET A 28 -3.23 -14.51 5.37
N GLU A 29 -4.31 -14.06 6.01
CA GLU A 29 -5.10 -14.84 6.97
C GLU A 29 -6.29 -15.60 6.37
N HIS A 30 -6.93 -15.02 5.34
CA HIS A 30 -8.22 -15.46 4.82
C HIS A 30 -8.18 -15.88 3.33
N SER A 31 -6.99 -16.05 2.77
CA SER A 31 -6.81 -16.57 1.41
C SER A 31 -5.67 -17.60 1.35
N PRO A 32 -5.63 -18.46 0.32
CA PRO A 32 -4.47 -19.31 0.06
C PRO A 32 -3.33 -18.57 -0.68
N HIS A 33 -3.48 -17.28 -0.95
CA HIS A 33 -2.57 -16.49 -1.78
C HIS A 33 -1.67 -15.58 -0.95
N VAL A 34 -0.54 -15.19 -1.52
CA VAL A 34 0.36 -14.19 -0.93
C VAL A 34 0.08 -12.79 -1.46
N MET A 35 -0.36 -12.64 -2.70
CA MET A 35 -0.53 -11.34 -3.35
C MET A 35 -1.80 -11.27 -4.16
N LEU A 36 -2.57 -10.19 -4.00
CA LEU A 36 -3.68 -9.81 -4.88
C LEU A 36 -3.41 -8.41 -5.46
N ALA A 37 -4.00 -8.08 -6.62
CA ALA A 37 -3.82 -6.76 -7.23
C ALA A 37 -5.06 -6.25 -7.96
N GLY A 38 -5.15 -4.93 -8.08
CA GLY A 38 -6.16 -4.22 -8.85
C GLY A 38 -7.59 -4.55 -8.41
N ALA A 39 -8.50 -4.66 -9.39
CA ALA A 39 -9.92 -4.91 -9.13
C ALA A 39 -10.17 -6.18 -8.30
N GLY A 40 -9.44 -7.27 -8.57
CA GLY A 40 -9.60 -8.52 -7.82
C GLY A 40 -9.22 -8.40 -6.34
N ALA A 41 -8.24 -7.53 -6.00
CA ALA A 41 -7.94 -7.24 -4.60
C ALA A 41 -9.06 -6.42 -3.93
N GLU A 42 -9.73 -5.53 -4.67
CA GLU A 42 -10.87 -4.77 -4.15
C GLU A 42 -12.14 -5.60 -4.02
N ASP A 43 -12.36 -6.56 -4.92
CA ASP A 43 -13.44 -7.53 -4.79
C ASP A 43 -13.27 -8.35 -3.50
N PHE A 44 -12.06 -8.87 -3.27
CA PHE A 44 -11.71 -9.54 -2.01
C PHE A 44 -11.87 -8.60 -0.79
N ALA A 45 -11.53 -7.31 -0.92
CA ALA A 45 -11.71 -6.35 0.17
C ALA A 45 -13.19 -6.19 0.57
N ARG A 46 -14.12 -6.25 -0.38
CA ARG A 46 -15.57 -6.24 -0.12
C ARG A 46 -16.02 -7.52 0.58
N GLU A 47 -15.51 -8.67 0.15
CA GLU A 47 -15.83 -9.98 0.72
C GLU A 47 -15.42 -10.08 2.20
N VAL A 48 -14.20 -9.60 2.53
CA VAL A 48 -13.67 -9.67 3.90
C VAL A 48 -14.00 -8.44 4.76
N GLY A 49 -14.77 -7.49 4.21
CA GLY A 49 -15.33 -6.37 4.96
C GLY A 49 -14.33 -5.28 5.40
N VAL A 50 -13.27 -5.05 4.62
CA VAL A 50 -12.31 -3.95 4.90
C VAL A 50 -12.92 -2.61 4.49
N ALA A 51 -12.62 -1.54 5.23
CA ALA A 51 -13.18 -0.23 4.96
C ALA A 51 -12.78 0.31 3.57
N LEU A 52 -13.78 0.60 2.74
CA LEU A 52 -13.63 1.28 1.47
C LEU A 52 -13.97 2.76 1.60
N VAL A 53 -13.27 3.59 0.83
CA VAL A 53 -13.41 5.04 0.73
C VAL A 53 -13.35 5.46 -0.73
N GLU A 54 -13.97 6.59 -1.06
CA GLU A 54 -13.79 7.19 -2.38
C GLU A 54 -12.33 7.64 -2.58
N PRO A 55 -11.78 7.62 -3.81
CA PRO A 55 -10.37 7.97 -4.04
C PRO A 55 -9.99 9.36 -3.53
N ALA A 56 -10.95 10.31 -3.54
CA ALA A 56 -10.78 11.66 -3.02
C ALA A 56 -10.40 11.71 -1.52
N TYR A 57 -10.62 10.63 -0.76
CA TYR A 57 -10.16 10.52 0.63
C TYR A 57 -8.63 10.62 0.76
N PHE A 58 -7.87 10.16 -0.25
CA PHE A 58 -6.41 10.18 -0.24
C PHE A 58 -5.81 11.48 -0.77
N ASP A 59 -6.62 12.35 -1.34
CA ASP A 59 -6.17 13.61 -1.92
C ASP A 59 -5.77 14.58 -0.80
N THR A 60 -4.58 15.16 -0.94
CA THR A 60 -4.15 16.25 -0.08
C THR A 60 -3.71 17.43 -0.94
N PRO A 61 -3.97 18.69 -0.50
CA PRO A 61 -3.52 19.86 -1.25
C PRO A 61 -2.02 19.84 -1.56
N ALA A 62 -1.21 19.34 -0.61
CA ALA A 62 0.24 19.22 -0.77
C ALA A 62 0.63 18.23 -1.87
N ARG A 63 0.04 17.01 -1.90
CA ARG A 63 0.33 16.01 -2.95
C ARG A 63 -0.21 16.45 -4.31
N TYR A 64 -1.36 17.11 -4.34
CA TYR A 64 -1.93 17.67 -5.57
C TYR A 64 -1.02 18.75 -6.17
N GLN A 65 -0.50 19.66 -5.34
CA GLN A 65 0.45 20.68 -5.80
C GLN A 65 1.75 20.05 -6.32
N GLN A 66 2.32 19.06 -5.61
CA GLN A 66 3.50 18.32 -6.08
C GLN A 66 3.28 17.67 -7.45
N TRP A 67 2.10 17.08 -7.68
CA TRP A 67 1.74 16.50 -8.97
C TRP A 67 1.63 17.57 -10.07
N ARG A 68 1.04 18.73 -9.78
CA ARG A 68 0.97 19.85 -10.73
C ARG A 68 2.36 20.39 -11.08
N ASP A 69 3.22 20.59 -10.09
CA ASP A 69 4.59 21.07 -10.29
C ASP A 69 5.40 20.07 -11.13
N TYR A 70 5.21 18.76 -10.90
CA TYR A 70 5.77 17.70 -11.74
C TYR A 70 5.31 17.82 -13.20
N LEU A 71 4.02 18.01 -13.47
CA LEU A 71 3.52 18.17 -14.85
C LEU A 71 4.09 19.41 -15.55
N CYS A 72 4.25 20.51 -14.82
CA CYS A 72 4.85 21.73 -15.36
C CYS A 72 6.35 21.57 -15.64
N THR A 73 7.09 20.83 -14.80
CA THR A 73 8.54 20.64 -14.93
C THR A 73 8.92 19.50 -15.88
N ALA A 74 8.11 18.45 -15.98
CA ALA A 74 8.30 17.34 -16.90
C ALA A 74 8.19 17.76 -18.37
N GLN A 75 7.50 18.87 -18.67
CA GLN A 75 7.51 19.47 -20.01
C GLN A 75 8.82 20.18 -20.38
N VAL A 76 9.73 20.41 -19.41
CA VAL A 76 10.90 21.29 -19.57
C VAL A 76 12.24 20.55 -19.43
N HIS A 77 12.30 19.32 -18.91
CA HIS A 77 13.56 18.57 -18.76
C HIS A 77 13.38 17.05 -18.90
N GLU A 78 13.90 16.46 -19.97
CA GLU A 78 14.10 14.99 -20.13
C GLU A 78 15.24 14.43 -19.25
N THR A 79 15.92 15.25 -18.45
CA THR A 79 17.24 14.89 -17.86
C THR A 79 17.39 15.12 -16.37
N ALA A 80 16.30 15.15 -15.58
CA ALA A 80 16.38 15.19 -14.12
C ALA A 80 15.95 13.86 -13.48
N SER A 81 16.81 12.86 -13.62
CA SER A 81 16.82 11.64 -12.82
C SER A 81 17.08 11.99 -11.34
N SER A 82 16.03 12.27 -10.58
CA SER A 82 15.97 12.08 -9.11
C SER A 82 14.59 12.47 -8.59
N THR A 83 13.55 11.77 -9.02
CA THR A 83 12.28 11.84 -8.29
C THR A 83 12.48 11.18 -6.93
N ASN A 84 12.72 12.00 -5.92
CA ASN A 84 12.80 11.64 -4.52
C ASN A 84 11.48 11.01 -4.07
N HIS A 85 11.33 9.69 -4.25
CA HIS A 85 10.18 8.89 -3.83
C HIS A 85 10.19 8.65 -2.31
N PHE A 86 10.21 9.71 -1.52
CA PHE A 86 10.14 9.62 -0.06
C PHE A 86 8.69 9.84 0.39
N GLY A 87 8.08 8.77 0.86
CA GLY A 87 6.66 8.75 1.27
C GLY A 87 6.16 7.37 1.67
N THR A 88 6.91 6.32 1.36
CA THR A 88 6.67 4.98 1.87
C THR A 88 6.85 4.95 3.38
N VAL A 89 5.94 4.27 4.06
CA VAL A 89 6.01 3.99 5.50
C VAL A 89 6.29 2.51 5.70
N GLY A 90 6.80 2.12 6.86
CA GLY A 90 7.04 0.72 7.18
C GLY A 90 7.38 0.54 8.64
N ALA A 91 7.20 -0.68 9.14
CA ALA A 91 7.50 -1.06 10.50
C ALA A 91 8.04 -2.50 10.56
N VAL A 92 8.97 -2.71 11.49
CA VAL A 92 9.47 -4.03 11.89
C VAL A 92 9.37 -4.14 13.41
N ALA A 93 9.07 -5.32 13.92
CA ALA A 93 8.96 -5.56 15.36
C ALA A 93 9.48 -6.95 15.74
N LEU A 94 9.97 -7.04 16.97
CA LEU A 94 10.33 -8.28 17.68
C LEU A 94 9.48 -8.34 18.94
N ASP A 95 8.73 -9.41 19.14
CA ASP A 95 7.93 -9.59 20.37
C ASP A 95 8.71 -10.29 21.50
N ALA A 96 8.07 -10.41 22.66
CA ALA A 96 8.65 -11.03 23.85
C ALA A 96 8.94 -12.53 23.70
N CYS A 97 8.33 -13.20 22.71
CA CYS A 97 8.56 -14.60 22.39
C CYS A 97 9.68 -14.78 21.35
N GLY A 98 10.29 -13.69 20.88
CA GLY A 98 11.34 -13.72 19.86
C GLY A 98 10.81 -13.80 18.43
N GLN A 99 9.52 -13.51 18.19
CA GLN A 99 8.91 -13.57 16.86
C GLN A 99 9.08 -12.23 16.13
N LEU A 100 9.54 -12.29 14.88
CA LEU A 100 9.71 -11.12 14.01
C LEU A 100 8.48 -10.90 13.14
N ALA A 101 8.12 -9.64 12.92
CA ALA A 101 7.10 -9.27 11.94
C ALA A 101 7.51 -7.98 11.19
N ALA A 102 7.03 -7.85 9.96
CA ALA A 102 7.28 -6.69 9.11
C ALA A 102 6.05 -6.31 8.26
N ALA A 103 5.85 -5.01 8.06
CA ALA A 103 4.84 -4.45 7.15
C ALA A 103 5.36 -3.16 6.50
N THR A 104 4.96 -2.93 5.26
CA THR A 104 5.27 -1.75 4.43
C THR A 104 4.01 -1.30 3.71
#